data_AF-A0A1I7ED78-F1
#
_entry.id   AF-A0A1I7ED78-F1
#
_cell.length_a   1.000
_cell.length_b   1.000
_cell.length_c   1.000
_cell.angle_alpha   90.00
_cell.angle_beta   90.00
_cell.angle_gamma   90.00
#
_symmetry.space_group_name_H-M   'P 1'
#
loop_
_entity.id
_entity.type
_entity.pdbx_description
1 polymer ?
#
loop_
_entity_poly.entity_id
_entity_poly.type
_entity_poly.pdbx_seq_one_letter_code
_entity_poly.pdbx_strand_id
1 'polypeptide(L)'
;MDRFLLFVIVLTCSCILAVVWFSIHPPVPIWLVLALVGAAGLGFIRSVELGLKRAHSALVDPKTQKKIQETAKQAATANEFAQVGSKAAISALLPRLQYLFSFSGRASRMEYFICQVGVGIALFLGFLLLSELGVLPLLVILSSVAILLAFGVRRTRDTGVNQWWFLLILVPPVNLAATVFLLLVPTDEFKGKGI
;
A
#
# COMPACT_ATOMS: atom_id res chain seq x y z
N MET A 1 -41.26 -5.62 6.81
CA MET A 1 -40.33 -6.27 7.76
C MET A 1 -40.63 -7.75 7.71
N ASP A 2 -39.74 -8.47 7.05
CA ASP A 2 -40.12 -9.61 6.22
C ASP A 2 -40.39 -10.87 7.02
N ARG A 3 -41.46 -11.58 6.64
CA ARG A 3 -41.81 -12.92 7.18
C ARG A 3 -40.63 -13.90 7.11
N PHE A 4 -39.66 -13.65 6.23
CA PHE A 4 -38.41 -14.38 6.11
C PHE A 4 -37.44 -14.14 7.27
N LEU A 5 -37.28 -12.88 7.71
CA LEU A 5 -36.43 -12.53 8.85
C LEU A 5 -37.02 -13.06 10.15
N LEU A 6 -38.35 -13.04 10.25
CA LEU A 6 -39.11 -13.69 11.32
C LEU A 6 -38.90 -15.22 11.33
N PHE A 7 -38.87 -15.86 10.16
CA PHE A 7 -38.60 -17.30 10.05
C PHE A 7 -37.18 -17.68 10.47
N VAL A 8 -36.17 -16.88 10.09
CA VAL A 8 -34.78 -17.09 10.50
C VAL A 8 -34.60 -16.91 12.00
N ILE A 9 -35.24 -15.91 12.60
CA ILE A 9 -35.20 -15.68 14.06
C ILE A 9 -35.89 -16.83 14.81
N VAL A 10 -37.02 -17.32 14.32
CA VAL A 10 -37.71 -18.47 14.94
C VAL A 10 -36.87 -19.74 14.84
N LEU A 11 -36.17 -19.95 13.72
CA LEU A 11 -35.27 -21.08 13.53
C LEU A 11 -34.05 -21.03 14.47
N THR A 12 -33.46 -19.86 14.65
CA THR A 12 -32.30 -19.69 15.56
C THR A 12 -32.72 -19.81 17.02
N CYS A 13 -33.87 -19.24 17.43
CA CYS A 13 -34.43 -19.43 18.78
C CYS A 13 -34.74 -20.89 19.08
N SER A 14 -35.28 -21.64 18.10
CA SER A 14 -35.56 -23.07 18.24
C SER A 14 -34.27 -23.90 18.41
N CYS A 15 -33.21 -23.58 17.66
CA CYS A 15 -31.89 -24.21 17.84
C CYS A 15 -31.29 -23.93 19.22
N ILE A 16 -31.40 -22.68 19.73
CA ILE A 16 -30.88 -22.32 21.05
C ILE A 16 -31.64 -23.07 22.16
N LEU A 17 -32.97 -23.17 22.07
CA LEU A 17 -33.77 -23.94 23.02
C LEU A 17 -33.42 -25.43 23.00
N ALA A 18 -33.17 -26.00 21.82
CA ALA A 18 -32.77 -27.40 21.68
C ALA A 18 -31.40 -27.68 22.32
N VAL A 19 -30.43 -26.76 22.20
CA VAL A 19 -29.11 -26.87 22.84
C VAL A 19 -29.21 -26.80 24.36
N VAL A 20 -30.04 -25.88 24.89
CA VAL A 20 -30.28 -25.75 26.33
C VAL A 20 -30.96 -26.99 26.90
N TRP A 21 -31.98 -27.53 26.21
CA TRP A 21 -32.65 -28.77 26.61
C TRP A 21 -31.70 -29.97 26.62
N PHE A 22 -30.81 -30.06 25.63
CA PHE A 22 -29.81 -31.13 25.50
C PHE A 22 -28.74 -31.09 26.61
N SER A 23 -28.49 -29.92 27.18
CA SER A 23 -27.50 -29.75 28.25
C SER A 23 -27.99 -30.26 29.61
N ILE A 24 -29.30 -30.47 29.77
CA ILE A 24 -29.96 -30.84 31.03
C ILE A 24 -30.26 -32.36 31.12
N HIS A 25 -30.28 -33.11 30.01
CA HIS A 25 -30.58 -34.55 29.97
C HIS A 25 -29.61 -35.36 29.07
N PRO A 26 -28.82 -36.36 29.57
CA PRO A 26 -28.09 -37.29 28.70
C PRO A 26 -28.67 -38.73 28.71
N PRO A 27 -28.49 -39.55 27.65
CA PRO A 27 -28.30 -39.23 26.24
C PRO A 27 -29.49 -39.72 25.39
N VAL A 28 -30.06 -38.84 24.56
CA VAL A 28 -30.83 -39.32 23.40
C VAL A 28 -29.89 -40.03 22.44
N PRO A 29 -30.33 -41.08 21.74
CA PRO A 29 -29.44 -41.87 20.92
C PRO A 29 -28.93 -41.04 19.73
N ILE A 30 -27.63 -41.15 19.47
CA ILE A 30 -26.87 -40.32 18.50
C ILE A 30 -27.51 -40.29 17.11
N TRP A 31 -28.16 -41.38 16.69
CA TRP A 31 -28.84 -41.46 15.40
C TRP A 31 -30.00 -40.47 15.26
N LEU A 32 -30.72 -40.16 16.33
CA LEU A 32 -31.84 -39.21 16.31
C LEU A 32 -31.32 -37.77 16.18
N VAL A 33 -30.19 -37.46 16.81
CA VAL A 33 -29.49 -36.17 16.68
C VAL A 33 -28.97 -35.99 15.25
N LEU A 34 -28.33 -37.01 14.68
CA LEU A 34 -27.87 -36.99 13.30
C LEU A 34 -29.01 -36.80 12.30
N ALA A 35 -30.16 -37.43 12.53
CA ALA A 35 -31.35 -37.28 11.70
C ALA A 35 -31.93 -35.85 11.75
N LEU A 36 -32.01 -35.25 12.94
CA LEU A 36 -32.50 -33.88 13.11
C LEU A 36 -31.55 -32.84 12.51
N VAL A 37 -30.24 -32.99 12.72
CA VAL A 37 -29.22 -32.12 12.12
C VAL A 37 -29.22 -32.26 10.60
N GLY A 38 -29.38 -33.47 10.08
CA GLY A 38 -29.53 -33.72 8.63
C GLY A 38 -30.78 -33.07 8.04
N ALA A 39 -31.94 -33.19 8.70
CA ALA A 39 -33.18 -32.56 8.26
C ALA A 39 -33.10 -31.03 8.30
N ALA A 40 -32.48 -30.46 9.33
CA ALA A 40 -32.22 -29.02 9.43
C ALA A 40 -31.25 -28.54 8.36
N GLY A 41 -30.19 -29.30 8.08
CA GLY A 41 -29.23 -29.02 7.01
C GLY A 41 -29.88 -29.01 5.63
N LEU A 42 -30.74 -29.99 5.32
CA LEU A 42 -31.50 -30.03 4.07
C LEU A 42 -32.49 -28.86 3.95
N GLY A 43 -33.16 -28.51 5.06
CA GLY A 43 -34.04 -27.34 5.12
C GLY A 43 -33.29 -26.02 4.87
N PHE A 44 -32.08 -25.89 5.42
CA PHE A 44 -31.21 -24.74 5.20
C PHE A 44 -30.77 -24.66 3.73
N ILE A 45 -30.31 -25.77 3.14
CA ILE A 45 -29.93 -25.84 1.72
C ILE A 45 -31.11 -25.39 0.83
N ARG A 46 -32.33 -25.88 1.11
CA ARG A 46 -33.53 -25.47 0.37
C ARG A 46 -33.91 -24.00 0.57
N SER A 47 -33.71 -23.46 1.77
CA SER A 47 -33.94 -22.04 2.06
C SER A 47 -32.97 -21.15 1.29
N VAL A 48 -31.69 -21.51 1.26
CA VAL A 48 -30.65 -20.82 0.48
C VAL A 48 -30.97 -20.89 -1.02
N GLU A 49 -31.39 -22.05 -1.55
CA GLU A 49 -31.76 -22.20 -2.97
C GLU A 49 -32.94 -21.29 -3.34
N LEU A 50 -33.96 -21.20 -2.49
CA LEU A 50 -35.11 -20.31 -2.71
C LEU A 50 -34.72 -18.84 -2.60
N GLY A 51 -33.82 -18.50 -1.67
CA GLY A 51 -33.23 -17.16 -1.56
C GLY A 51 -32.46 -16.76 -2.81
N LEU A 52 -31.64 -17.68 -3.34
CA LEU A 52 -30.83 -17.48 -4.54
C LEU A 52 -31.71 -17.31 -5.79
N LYS A 53 -32.77 -18.12 -5.94
CA LYS A 53 -33.74 -17.98 -7.04
C LYS A 53 -34.47 -16.64 -7.02
N ARG A 54 -34.84 -16.15 -5.83
CA ARG A 54 -35.47 -14.83 -5.67
C ARG A 54 -34.50 -13.70 -5.97
N ALA A 55 -33.27 -13.78 -5.47
CA ALA A 55 -32.21 -12.82 -5.79
C ALA A 55 -31.92 -12.79 -7.29
N HIS A 56 -31.85 -13.96 -7.94
CA HIS A 56 -31.67 -14.06 -9.38
C HIS A 56 -32.83 -13.38 -10.13
N SER A 57 -34.08 -13.61 -9.73
CA SER A 57 -35.24 -12.93 -10.35
C SER A 57 -35.25 -11.41 -10.13
N ALA A 58 -34.76 -10.92 -8.99
CA ALA A 58 -34.66 -9.49 -8.70
C ALA A 58 -33.57 -8.79 -9.53
N LEU A 59 -32.49 -9.51 -9.86
CA LEU A 59 -31.42 -9.06 -10.75
C LEU A 59 -31.78 -9.15 -12.25
N VAL A 60 -32.74 -10.00 -12.61
CA VAL A 60 -33.26 -10.13 -13.99
C VAL A 60 -34.32 -9.06 -14.31
N ASP A 61 -34.87 -8.37 -13.29
CA ASP A 61 -35.80 -7.27 -13.51
C ASP A 61 -35.13 -6.14 -14.33
N PRO A 62 -35.69 -5.77 -15.51
CA PRO A 62 -35.13 -4.75 -16.39
C PRO A 62 -34.98 -3.37 -15.71
N LYS A 63 -35.79 -3.06 -14.68
CA LYS A 63 -35.65 -1.80 -13.93
C LYS A 63 -34.40 -1.81 -13.04
N THR A 64 -34.14 -2.92 -12.37
CA THR A 64 -32.97 -3.11 -11.51
C THR A 64 -31.69 -3.14 -12.34
N GLN A 65 -31.72 -3.78 -13.51
CA GLN A 65 -30.57 -3.78 -14.44
C GLN A 65 -30.24 -2.38 -14.95
N LYS A 66 -31.24 -1.54 -15.27
CA LYS A 66 -30.99 -0.14 -15.67
C LYS A 66 -30.32 0.65 -14.55
N LYS A 67 -30.80 0.51 -13.31
CA LYS A 67 -30.19 1.17 -12.14
C LYS A 67 -28.77 0.65 -11.84
N ILE A 68 -28.54 -0.66 -11.99
CA ILE A 68 -27.20 -1.25 -11.87
C ILE A 68 -26.29 -0.77 -12.99
N GLN A 69 -26.79 -0.63 -14.22
CA GLN A 69 -26.00 -0.11 -15.35
C GLN A 69 -25.70 1.38 -15.20
N GLU A 70 -26.63 2.19 -14.67
CA GLU A 70 -26.40 3.61 -14.38
C GLU A 70 -25.37 3.78 -13.27
N THR A 71 -25.48 3.02 -12.18
CA THR A 71 -24.50 3.03 -11.07
C THR A 71 -23.15 2.45 -11.50
N ALA A 72 -23.12 1.41 -12.35
CA ALA A 72 -21.90 0.86 -12.93
C ALA A 72 -21.24 1.83 -13.91
N LYS A 73 -22.01 2.56 -14.73
CA LYS A 73 -21.48 3.63 -15.61
C LYS A 73 -20.89 4.76 -14.79
N GLN A 74 -21.58 5.22 -13.74
CA GLN A 74 -21.08 6.24 -12.82
C GLN A 74 -19.79 5.79 -12.11
N ALA A 75 -19.73 4.53 -11.66
CA ALA A 75 -18.53 3.96 -11.05
C ALA A 75 -17.38 3.79 -12.06
N ALA A 76 -17.69 3.40 -13.30
CA ALA A 76 -16.71 3.27 -14.38
C ALA A 76 -16.10 4.63 -14.73
N THR A 77 -16.91 5.68 -14.90
CA THR A 77 -16.41 7.04 -15.20
C THR A 77 -15.58 7.62 -14.05
N ALA A 78 -15.97 7.37 -12.80
CA ALA A 78 -15.19 7.80 -11.63
C ALA A 78 -13.84 7.08 -11.52
N ASN A 79 -13.81 5.77 -11.77
CA ASN A 79 -12.57 4.98 -11.76
C ASN A 79 -11.66 5.35 -12.94
N GLU A 80 -12.23 5.61 -14.11
CA GLU A 80 -11.49 6.04 -15.30
C GLU A 80 -10.84 7.42 -15.08
N PHE A 81 -11.55 8.37 -14.47
CA PHE A 81 -10.98 9.67 -14.09
C PHE A 81 -9.85 9.54 -13.05
N ALA A 82 -10.03 8.69 -12.02
CA ALA A 82 -8.99 8.42 -11.03
C ALA A 82 -7.77 7.70 -11.65
N GLN A 83 -7.98 6.78 -12.58
CA GLN A 83 -6.90 6.11 -13.30
C GLN A 83 -6.17 7.06 -14.25
N VAL A 84 -6.87 7.94 -14.96
CA VAL A 84 -6.24 8.92 -15.84
C VAL A 84 -5.43 9.94 -15.02
N GLY A 85 -5.98 10.41 -13.89
CA GLY A 85 -5.28 11.32 -12.97
C GLY A 85 -4.02 10.68 -12.36
N SER A 86 -4.11 9.46 -11.86
CA SER A 86 -2.94 8.73 -11.33
C SER A 86 -1.91 8.42 -12.42
N LYS A 87 -2.32 7.99 -13.61
CA LYS A 87 -1.39 7.78 -14.74
C LYS A 87 -0.72 9.07 -15.19
N ALA A 88 -1.44 10.19 -15.22
CA ALA A 88 -0.88 11.51 -15.55
C ALA A 88 0.10 12.01 -14.47
N ALA A 89 -0.22 11.81 -13.19
CA ALA A 89 0.68 12.14 -12.10
C ALA A 89 1.94 11.26 -12.13
N ILE A 90 1.78 9.95 -12.33
CA ILE A 90 2.90 9.01 -12.44
C ILE A 90 3.75 9.34 -13.65
N SER A 91 3.18 9.59 -14.83
CA SER A 91 3.96 9.90 -16.03
C SER A 91 4.71 11.23 -15.92
N ALA A 92 4.19 12.20 -15.16
CA ALA A 92 4.87 13.46 -14.87
C ALA A 92 5.98 13.33 -13.81
N LEU A 93 5.77 12.48 -12.79
CA LEU A 93 6.72 12.30 -11.68
C LEU A 93 7.83 11.29 -11.99
N LEU A 94 7.52 10.25 -12.76
CA LEU A 94 8.43 9.16 -13.09
C LEU A 94 9.77 9.64 -13.68
N PRO A 95 9.82 10.54 -14.69
CA PRO A 95 11.10 10.99 -15.23
C PRO A 95 11.94 11.77 -14.20
N ARG A 96 11.28 12.53 -13.30
CA ARG A 96 11.97 13.29 -12.25
C ARG A 96 12.56 12.37 -11.19
N LEU A 97 11.80 11.35 -10.76
CA LEU A 97 12.28 10.33 -9.84
C LEU A 97 13.44 9.54 -10.47
N GLN A 98 13.31 9.13 -11.73
CA GLN A 98 14.39 8.46 -12.45
C GLN A 98 15.66 9.30 -12.51
N TYR A 99 15.55 10.62 -12.72
CA TYR A 99 16.70 11.52 -12.66
C TYR A 99 17.34 11.58 -11.27
N LEU A 100 16.53 11.59 -10.20
CA LEU A 100 17.05 11.62 -8.83
C LEU A 100 17.80 10.33 -8.44
N PHE A 101 17.32 9.18 -8.90
CA PHE A 101 17.91 7.87 -8.59
C PHE A 101 18.92 7.37 -9.62
N SER A 102 19.07 8.04 -10.76
CA SER A 102 20.04 7.63 -11.77
C SER A 102 21.48 7.83 -11.27
N PHE A 103 22.40 6.94 -11.60
CA PHE A 103 23.83 7.14 -11.32
C PHE A 103 24.55 7.82 -12.48
N SER A 104 23.92 8.00 -13.64
CA SER A 104 24.54 8.62 -14.82
C SER A 104 24.27 10.12 -14.90
N GLY A 105 25.10 10.83 -15.67
CA GLY A 105 24.99 12.28 -15.87
C GLY A 105 25.98 13.10 -15.03
N ARG A 106 25.97 14.41 -15.30
CA ARG A 106 26.74 15.43 -14.58
C ARG A 106 25.82 16.16 -13.61
N ALA A 107 26.31 16.43 -12.40
CA ALA A 107 25.58 17.24 -11.42
C ALA A 107 26.26 18.61 -11.30
N SER A 108 25.51 19.70 -11.51
CA SER A 108 26.05 21.03 -11.25
C SER A 108 26.26 21.24 -9.75
N ARG A 109 27.16 22.16 -9.37
CA ARG A 109 27.47 22.45 -7.96
C ARG A 109 26.23 22.86 -7.17
N MET A 110 25.36 23.66 -7.79
CA MET A 110 24.11 24.13 -7.18
C MET A 110 23.09 23.00 -7.03
N GLU A 111 22.95 22.12 -8.03
CA GLU A 111 22.06 20.95 -7.92
C GLU A 111 22.52 20.00 -6.82
N TYR A 112 23.83 19.74 -6.72
CA TYR A 112 24.41 18.93 -5.66
C TYR A 112 24.09 19.53 -4.27
N PHE A 113 24.31 20.84 -4.10
CA PHE A 113 24.02 21.53 -2.84
C PHE A 113 22.53 21.46 -2.45
N ILE A 114 21.64 21.78 -3.39
CA ILE A 114 20.19 21.77 -3.15
C ILE A 114 19.72 20.36 -2.81
N CYS A 115 20.21 19.33 -3.49
CA CYS A 115 19.91 17.94 -3.15
C CYS A 115 20.39 17.60 -1.73
N GLN A 116 21.61 17.99 -1.36
CA GLN A 116 22.17 17.66 -0.06
C GLN A 116 21.39 18.32 1.09
N VAL A 117 21.03 19.60 0.95
CA VAL A 117 20.21 20.32 1.94
C VAL A 117 18.80 19.73 2.00
N GLY A 118 18.18 19.48 0.85
CA GLY A 118 16.82 18.91 0.78
C GLY A 118 16.74 17.52 1.41
N VAL A 119 17.71 16.65 1.14
CA VAL A 119 17.79 15.34 1.78
C VAL A 119 18.11 15.45 3.27
N GLY A 120 18.96 16.40 3.67
CA GLY A 120 19.24 16.67 5.09
C GLY A 120 17.96 17.00 5.88
N ILE A 121 17.10 17.84 5.31
CA ILE A 121 15.79 18.19 5.91
C ILE A 121 14.86 16.97 5.93
N ALA A 122 14.79 16.19 4.84
CA ALA A 122 13.96 15.00 4.76
C ALA A 122 14.36 13.93 5.78
N LEU A 123 15.65 13.72 5.98
CA LEU A 123 16.18 12.83 7.02
C LEU A 123 15.84 13.34 8.42
N PHE A 124 16.03 14.64 8.68
CA PHE A 124 15.69 15.24 9.98
C PHE A 124 14.21 15.05 10.32
N LEU A 125 13.31 15.32 9.37
CA LEU A 125 11.87 15.07 9.53
C LEU A 125 11.56 13.59 9.69
N GLY A 126 12.20 12.73 8.90
CA GLY A 126 12.04 11.27 8.99
C GLY A 126 12.41 10.72 10.36
N PHE A 127 13.52 11.20 10.95
CA PHE A 127 13.92 10.81 12.31
C PHE A 127 12.98 11.35 13.38
N LEU A 128 12.50 12.59 13.25
CA LEU A 128 11.53 13.16 14.20
C LEU A 128 10.20 12.40 14.22
N LEU A 129 9.75 11.92 13.05
CA LEU A 129 8.48 11.24 12.88
C LEU A 129 8.57 9.72 13.07
N LEU A 130 9.78 9.18 13.34
CA LEU A 130 10.04 7.74 13.42
C LEU A 130 9.24 7.06 14.54
N SER A 131 9.04 7.74 15.68
CA SER A 131 8.24 7.22 16.80
C SER A 131 6.74 7.17 16.52
N GLU A 132 6.24 8.07 15.68
CA GLU A 132 4.80 8.30 15.50
C GLU A 132 4.19 7.50 14.33
N LEU A 133 4.96 7.31 13.24
CA LEU A 133 4.43 6.80 11.96
C LEU A 133 4.93 5.39 11.60
N GLY A 134 5.64 4.71 12.50
CA GLY A 134 6.07 3.32 12.34
C GLY A 134 7.01 3.11 11.15
N VAL A 135 6.57 2.35 10.13
CA VAL A 135 7.41 1.93 8.99
C VAL A 135 7.54 3.01 7.90
N LEU A 136 6.63 3.98 7.84
CA LEU A 136 6.65 5.02 6.80
C LEU A 136 7.93 5.87 6.79
N PRO A 137 8.42 6.36 7.95
CA PRO A 137 9.66 7.15 7.98
C PRO A 137 10.90 6.33 7.59
N LEU A 138 10.92 5.00 7.81
CA LEU A 138 11.99 4.13 7.34
C LEU A 138 12.11 4.15 5.81
N LEU A 139 10.99 4.16 5.09
CA LEU A 139 11.00 4.26 3.62
C LEU A 139 11.56 5.60 3.16
N VAL A 140 11.21 6.69 3.85
CA VAL A 140 11.73 8.04 3.56
C VAL A 140 13.24 8.10 3.80
N ILE A 141 13.71 7.52 4.90
CA ILE A 141 15.15 7.45 5.22
C ILE A 141 15.89 6.63 4.17
N LEU A 142 15.38 5.45 3.79
CA LEU A 142 16.03 4.58 2.80
C LEU A 142 16.11 5.24 1.42
N SER A 143 15.02 5.86 0.97
CA SER A 143 15.01 6.57 -0.31
C SER A 143 15.89 7.82 -0.30
N SER A 144 15.97 8.53 0.82
CA SER A 144 16.90 9.64 1.05
C SER A 144 18.37 9.21 0.92
N VAL A 145 18.75 8.08 1.52
CA VAL A 145 20.10 7.51 1.41
C VAL A 145 20.45 7.16 -0.04
N ALA A 146 19.51 6.58 -0.78
CA ALA A 146 19.73 6.25 -2.19
C ALA A 146 19.93 7.50 -3.07
N ILE A 147 19.20 8.60 -2.82
CA ILE A 147 19.40 9.87 -3.53
C ILE A 147 20.77 10.49 -3.20
N LEU A 148 21.18 10.46 -1.93
CA LEU A 148 22.52 10.90 -1.52
C LEU A 148 23.60 10.15 -2.28
N LEU A 149 23.48 8.82 -2.37
CA LEU A 149 24.41 7.97 -3.12
C LEU A 149 24.46 8.34 -4.60
N ALA A 150 23.31 8.54 -5.25
CA ALA A 150 23.24 8.88 -6.67
C ALA A 150 23.97 10.21 -6.98
N PHE A 151 23.66 11.28 -6.25
CA PHE A 151 24.30 12.60 -6.46
C PHE A 151 25.76 12.63 -6.01
N GLY A 152 26.06 11.88 -4.96
CA GLY A 152 27.40 11.64 -4.46
C GLY A 152 28.37 11.08 -5.48
N VAL A 153 28.02 9.92 -6.03
CA VAL A 153 28.82 9.21 -7.02
C VAL A 153 28.97 10.02 -8.30
N ARG A 154 27.95 10.81 -8.69
CA ARG A 154 28.07 11.77 -9.80
C ARG A 154 29.10 12.84 -9.50
N ARG A 155 29.02 13.46 -8.33
CA ARG A 155 29.90 14.57 -7.98
C ARG A 155 31.35 14.13 -7.84
N THR A 156 31.60 13.00 -7.15
CA THR A 156 32.97 12.46 -6.98
C THR A 156 33.60 12.08 -8.32
N ARG A 157 32.82 11.47 -9.22
CA ARG A 157 33.23 11.19 -10.60
C ARG A 157 33.51 12.46 -11.41
N ASP A 158 32.70 13.50 -11.26
CA ASP A 158 32.89 14.78 -11.96
C ASP A 158 34.14 15.54 -11.44
N THR A 159 34.51 15.38 -10.17
CA THR A 159 35.76 15.92 -9.59
C THR A 159 37.00 15.08 -9.90
N GLY A 160 36.84 13.80 -10.24
CA GLY A 160 37.95 12.87 -10.47
C GLY A 160 38.59 12.32 -9.19
N VAL A 161 37.98 12.50 -8.01
CA VAL A 161 38.40 11.86 -6.76
C VAL A 161 37.86 10.44 -6.65
N ASN A 162 38.59 9.60 -5.92
CA ASN A 162 38.21 8.22 -5.63
C ASN A 162 36.79 8.12 -5.02
N GLN A 163 35.94 7.28 -5.61
CA GLN A 163 34.53 7.10 -5.23
C GLN A 163 34.36 6.58 -3.79
N TRP A 164 35.38 5.92 -3.23
CA TRP A 164 35.39 5.43 -1.86
C TRP A 164 35.33 6.56 -0.81
N TRP A 165 35.76 7.79 -1.15
CA TRP A 165 35.58 8.96 -0.28
C TRP A 165 34.11 9.25 0.03
N PHE A 166 33.20 8.83 -0.85
CA PHE A 166 31.78 9.03 -0.64
C PHE A 166 31.23 8.19 0.53
N LEU A 167 31.84 7.06 0.90
CA LEU A 167 31.36 6.27 2.07
C LEU A 167 31.47 7.03 3.39
N LEU A 168 32.30 8.06 3.45
CA LEU A 168 32.41 8.94 4.60
C LEU A 168 31.12 9.74 4.88
N ILE A 169 30.19 9.80 3.92
CA ILE A 169 28.88 10.46 4.06
C ILE A 169 27.92 9.69 4.98
N LEU A 170 28.21 8.42 5.29
CA LEU A 170 27.45 7.66 6.29
C LEU A 170 27.58 8.24 7.70
N VAL A 171 28.63 9.04 7.95
CA VAL A 171 28.89 9.70 9.24
C VAL A 171 28.46 11.17 9.12
N PRO A 172 27.40 11.65 9.81
CA PRO A 172 26.82 12.97 9.55
C PRO A 172 27.79 14.17 9.67
N PRO A 173 28.72 14.23 10.65
CA PRO A 173 29.74 15.28 10.69
C PRO A 173 30.68 15.26 9.48
N VAL A 174 31.08 14.06 9.04
CA VAL A 174 32.00 13.88 7.92
C VAL A 174 31.29 14.12 6.59
N ASN A 175 29.99 13.85 6.51
CA ASN A 175 29.14 14.22 5.38
C ASN A 175 29.16 15.73 5.12
N LEU A 176 29.04 16.54 6.17
CA LEU A 176 29.10 18.01 6.05
C LEU A 176 30.47 18.46 5.50
N ALA A 177 31.56 17.94 6.07
CA ALA A 177 32.91 18.24 5.61
C ALA A 177 33.14 17.82 4.13
N ALA A 178 32.70 16.62 3.76
CA ALA A 178 32.79 16.10 2.40
C ALA A 178 31.95 16.92 1.41
N THR A 179 30.76 17.37 1.82
CA THR A 179 29.89 18.23 1.01
C THR A 179 30.55 19.58 0.73
N VAL A 180 31.11 20.22 1.77
CA VAL A 180 31.81 21.51 1.62
C VAL A 180 33.04 21.35 0.73
N PHE A 181 33.82 20.29 0.93
CA PHE A 181 34.97 19.97 0.08
C PHE A 181 34.57 19.78 -1.38
N LEU A 182 33.57 18.93 -1.67
CA LEU A 182 33.08 18.68 -3.04
C LEU A 182 32.38 19.89 -3.66
N LEU A 183 31.91 20.86 -2.87
CA LEU A 183 31.37 22.12 -3.39
C LEU A 183 32.48 23.06 -3.88
N LEU A 184 33.57 23.15 -3.11
CA LEU A 184 34.69 24.04 -3.37
C LEU A 184 35.55 23.56 -4.54
N VAL A 185 35.79 22.24 -4.63
CA VAL A 185 36.63 21.62 -5.66
C VAL A 185 36.07 21.85 -7.07
N PRO A 186 36.82 22.46 -8.01
CA PRO A 186 36.43 22.52 -9.41
C PRO A 186 36.30 21.15 -10.11
N THR A 187 35.45 21.12 -11.14
CA THR A 187 35.28 19.95 -12.01
C THR A 187 36.62 19.62 -12.69
N ASP A 188 36.95 18.33 -12.79
CA ASP A 188 38.18 17.79 -13.42
C ASP A 188 39.54 18.14 -12.75
N GLU A 189 39.58 18.70 -11.53
CA GLU A 189 40.85 19.07 -10.86
C GLU A 189 41.80 17.88 -10.60
N PHE A 190 41.24 16.72 -10.27
CA PHE A 190 41.99 15.53 -9.84
C PHE A 190 42.05 14.42 -10.88
N LYS A 191 41.56 14.66 -12.10
CA LYS A 191 41.51 13.67 -13.17
C LYS A 191 42.93 13.20 -13.54
N GLY A 192 43.23 11.95 -13.24
CA GLY A 192 44.55 11.33 -13.50
C GLY A 192 45.56 11.44 -12.34
N LYS A 193 45.19 12.01 -11.19
CA LYS A 193 46.09 12.17 -10.03
C LYS A 193 46.01 11.04 -8.99
N GLY A 194 45.13 10.05 -9.16
CA GLY A 194 45.13 8.83 -8.35
C GLY A 194 44.86 9.01 -6.85
N ILE A 195 44.06 10.01 -6.48
CA ILE A 195 43.64 10.32 -5.09
C ILE A 195 42.14 10.10 -4.88
#